data_AF-A0A1I2JKQ3-F1
#
_entry.id   AF-A0A1I2JKQ3-F1
#
_cell.length_a   1.000
_cell.length_b   1.000
_cell.length_c   1.000
_cell.angle_alpha   90.00
_cell.angle_beta   90.00
_cell.angle_gamma   90.00
#
_symmetry.space_group_name_H-M   'P 1'
#
loop_
_entity.id
_entity.type
_entity.pdbx_description
1 polymer ?
#
loop_
_entity_poly.entity_id
_entity_poly.type
_entity_poly.pdbx_seq_one_letter_code
_entity_poly.pdbx_strand_id
1 'polypeptide(L)'
;MPIFLPFLFVDHALYEGAPKVPAAIVLPVKIDGIDCYAQLDTGAPGAVIWHRKGNADAPRKQVTVELAGLRRVASADAANLAPLEQGHCTSDLIATVGNEFFEHGTLELDLAGARYRWQQGPSLQDAPDAHTMRYVRWGGPGGHPLVTVRVAGGAPQAALLDTGSAAFGINGHSAQAWAGLTGGAPLRDAQRFSANAWGRQLPCVMGTVQRTLEIGDSVKLAGFLAGYCEGLGFQPDEPLAGVVGLHHLLGKLLVIDYVSQRWALRQP
;
A
#
# COMPACT_ATOMS: atom_id res chain seq x y z
N MET A 1 -15.70 -21.08 -3.72
CA MET A 1 -14.99 -20.11 -2.86
C MET A 1 -13.70 -19.73 -3.56
N PRO A 2 -13.31 -18.44 -3.58
CA PRO A 2 -12.05 -18.02 -4.16
C PRO A 2 -10.87 -18.66 -3.42
N ILE A 3 -9.88 -19.12 -4.18
CA ILE A 3 -8.69 -19.80 -3.65
C ILE A 3 -7.66 -18.72 -3.25
N PHE A 4 -6.97 -18.93 -2.13
CA PHE A 4 -5.82 -18.12 -1.76
C PHE A 4 -4.64 -18.41 -2.68
N LEU A 5 -4.08 -17.35 -3.27
CA LEU A 5 -2.88 -17.35 -4.10
C LEU A 5 -1.70 -16.83 -3.29
N PRO A 6 -0.47 -17.31 -3.54
CA PRO A 6 0.70 -16.83 -2.82
C PRO A 6 1.06 -15.40 -3.25
N PHE A 7 1.65 -14.66 -2.33
CA PHE A 7 2.43 -13.46 -2.64
C PHE A 7 3.81 -13.56 -1.96
N LEU A 8 4.72 -12.66 -2.33
CA LEU A 8 6.03 -12.54 -1.69
C LEU A 8 6.14 -11.23 -0.93
N PHE A 9 6.75 -11.25 0.26
CA PHE A 9 7.26 -10.03 0.86
C PHE A 9 8.63 -9.70 0.24
N VAL A 10 8.81 -8.46 -0.17
CA VAL A 10 10.13 -7.94 -0.50
C VAL A 10 10.72 -7.36 0.77
N ASP A 11 11.73 -8.03 1.30
CA ASP A 11 12.42 -7.59 2.51
C ASP A 11 13.53 -6.59 2.19
N HIS A 12 13.49 -5.44 2.85
CA HIS A 12 14.48 -4.38 2.67
C HIS A 12 14.97 -3.84 4.01
N ALA A 13 16.24 -3.49 4.07
CA ALA A 13 16.79 -2.71 5.18
C ALA A 13 16.55 -1.22 4.85
N LEU A 14 15.71 -0.54 5.64
CA LEU A 14 15.35 0.87 5.38
C LEU A 14 16.56 1.82 5.42
N TYR A 15 17.65 1.39 6.08
CA TYR A 15 18.92 2.09 6.13
C TYR A 15 20.06 1.09 6.33
N GLU A 16 21.29 1.54 6.08
CA GLU A 16 22.48 0.70 6.22
C GLU A 16 22.62 0.19 7.66
N GLY A 17 22.76 -1.13 7.82
CA GLY A 17 22.85 -1.79 9.13
C GLY A 17 21.50 -2.07 9.82
N ALA A 18 20.37 -1.62 9.27
CA ALA A 18 19.06 -1.99 9.78
C ALA A 18 18.75 -3.49 9.56
N PRO A 19 17.95 -4.12 10.43
CA PRO A 19 17.35 -5.40 10.08
C PRO A 19 16.47 -5.24 8.84
N LYS A 20 16.44 -6.28 8.00
CA LYS A 20 15.49 -6.32 6.89
C LYS A 20 14.08 -6.49 7.43
N VAL A 21 13.14 -5.73 6.87
CA VAL A 21 11.71 -5.80 7.19
C VAL A 21 10.90 -5.90 5.90
N PRO A 22 9.68 -6.46 5.94
CA PRO A 22 8.78 -6.46 4.80
C PRO A 22 8.54 -5.02 4.32
N ALA A 23 8.96 -4.69 3.11
CA ALA A 23 8.88 -3.35 2.53
C ALA A 23 7.80 -3.24 1.45
N ALA A 24 7.49 -4.32 0.76
CA ALA A 24 6.40 -4.38 -0.21
C ALA A 24 5.80 -5.79 -0.29
N ILE A 25 4.57 -5.88 -0.80
CA ILE A 25 3.94 -7.12 -1.25
C ILE A 25 4.11 -7.22 -2.76
N VAL A 26 4.60 -8.35 -3.25
CA VAL A 26 4.74 -8.66 -4.67
C VAL A 26 3.83 -9.82 -5.04
N LEU A 27 2.99 -9.58 -6.05
CA LEU A 27 2.01 -10.53 -6.55
C LEU A 27 2.52 -11.18 -7.84
N PRO A 28 2.32 -12.50 -8.00
CA PRO A 28 2.44 -13.13 -9.30
C PRO A 28 1.30 -12.64 -10.21
N VAL A 29 1.66 -12.11 -11.37
CA VAL A 29 0.72 -11.65 -12.41
C VAL A 29 1.06 -12.33 -13.73
N LYS A 30 0.13 -12.32 -14.69
CA LYS A 30 0.41 -12.64 -16.09
C LYS A 30 0.24 -11.40 -16.95
N ILE A 31 1.18 -11.14 -17.86
CA ILE A 31 1.05 -10.08 -18.86
C ILE A 31 1.14 -10.72 -20.24
N ASP A 32 0.05 -10.65 -21.01
CA ASP A 32 -0.12 -11.39 -22.27
C ASP A 32 0.27 -12.88 -22.16
N GLY A 33 -0.08 -13.49 -21.03
CA GLY A 33 0.20 -14.89 -20.72
C GLY A 33 1.59 -15.19 -20.17
N ILE A 34 2.50 -14.20 -20.10
CA ILE A 34 3.85 -14.34 -19.55
C ILE A 34 3.80 -14.14 -18.03
N ASP A 35 4.38 -15.07 -17.27
CA ASP A 35 4.48 -14.96 -15.81
C ASP A 35 5.42 -13.81 -15.42
N CYS A 36 4.97 -12.98 -14.49
CA CYS A 36 5.61 -11.74 -14.10
C CYS A 36 5.37 -11.42 -12.62
N TYR A 37 6.11 -10.45 -12.10
CA TYR A 37 5.87 -9.89 -10.76
C TYR A 37 5.48 -8.42 -10.80
N ALA A 38 4.49 -8.06 -9.99
CA ALA A 38 4.06 -6.68 -9.78
C ALA A 38 3.83 -6.39 -8.29
N GLN A 39 4.07 -5.16 -7.86
CA GLN A 39 3.86 -4.74 -6.48
C GLN A 39 2.38 -4.47 -6.24
N LEU A 40 1.84 -4.91 -5.11
CA LEU A 40 0.53 -4.47 -4.64
C LEU A 40 0.68 -3.15 -3.87
N ASP A 41 -0.02 -2.12 -4.32
CA ASP A 41 0.04 -0.80 -3.71
C ASP A 41 -1.36 -0.18 -3.59
N THR A 42 -1.97 -0.28 -2.41
CA THR A 42 -3.26 0.37 -2.13
C THR A 42 -3.15 1.89 -1.94
N GLY A 43 -1.94 2.45 -1.94
CA GLY A 43 -1.72 3.89 -2.11
C GLY A 43 -1.77 4.35 -3.57
N ALA A 44 -1.69 3.43 -4.53
CA ALA A 44 -1.75 3.73 -5.96
C ALA A 44 -3.19 3.65 -6.52
N PRO A 45 -3.69 4.69 -7.21
CA PRO A 45 -5.05 4.68 -7.76
C PRO A 45 -5.18 3.83 -9.03
N GLY A 46 -4.16 3.81 -9.90
CA GLY A 46 -4.25 3.16 -11.22
C GLY A 46 -4.21 1.63 -11.17
N ALA A 47 -4.91 0.97 -12.09
CA ALA A 47 -4.96 -0.50 -12.15
C ALA A 47 -3.57 -1.10 -12.40
N VAL A 48 -2.80 -0.49 -13.30
CA VAL A 48 -1.42 -0.90 -13.61
C VAL A 48 -0.58 0.36 -13.82
N ILE A 49 0.50 0.50 -13.04
CA ILE A 49 1.46 1.59 -13.12
C ILE A 49 2.83 0.99 -13.46
N TRP A 50 3.34 1.29 -14.65
CA TRP A 50 4.62 0.76 -15.10
C TRP A 50 5.80 1.50 -14.47
N HIS A 51 6.86 0.77 -14.10
CA HIS A 51 8.01 1.34 -13.39
C HIS A 51 9.07 1.97 -14.30
N ARG A 52 9.13 1.59 -15.58
CA ARG A 52 10.11 2.17 -16.50
C ARG A 52 9.56 3.46 -17.08
N LYS A 53 10.39 4.52 -17.06
CA LYS A 53 10.08 5.77 -17.73
C LYS A 53 10.17 5.54 -19.24
N GLY A 54 9.02 5.40 -19.88
CA GLY A 54 8.92 5.42 -21.33
C GLY A 54 9.09 6.83 -21.89
N ASN A 55 9.37 6.91 -23.19
CA ASN A 55 9.24 8.16 -23.92
C ASN A 55 7.73 8.44 -24.13
N ALA A 56 7.26 9.65 -23.82
CA ALA A 56 5.85 10.04 -23.96
C ALA A 56 5.32 9.86 -25.39
N ASP A 57 6.21 10.02 -26.38
CA ASP A 57 5.88 9.88 -27.81
C ASP A 57 6.07 8.44 -28.34
N ALA A 58 6.50 7.50 -27.49
CA ALA A 58 6.67 6.12 -27.92
C ALA A 58 5.31 5.48 -28.25
N PRO A 59 5.22 4.70 -29.33
CA PRO A 59 4.02 3.92 -29.61
C PRO A 59 3.66 3.03 -28.42
N ARG A 60 2.39 3.08 -28.01
CA ARG A 60 1.87 2.24 -26.92
C ARG A 60 1.08 1.07 -27.49
N LYS A 61 1.26 -0.09 -26.87
CA LYS A 61 0.51 -1.33 -27.13
C LYS A 61 -0.47 -1.58 -26.00
N GLN A 62 -1.58 -2.22 -26.31
CA GLN A 62 -2.49 -2.75 -25.29
C GLN A 62 -2.01 -4.14 -24.89
N VAL A 63 -1.89 -4.38 -23.60
CA VAL A 63 -1.51 -5.67 -23.02
C VAL A 63 -2.56 -6.10 -22.00
N THR A 64 -2.77 -7.40 -21.89
CA THR A 64 -3.69 -7.98 -20.91
C THR A 64 -2.91 -8.34 -19.65
N VAL A 65 -3.32 -7.77 -18.51
CA VAL A 65 -2.78 -8.08 -17.19
C VAL A 65 -3.80 -8.95 -16.44
N GLU A 66 -3.38 -10.15 -16.04
CA GLU A 66 -4.19 -11.11 -15.29
C GLU A 66 -3.63 -11.32 -13.88
N LEU A 67 -4.52 -11.29 -12.89
CA LEU A 67 -4.17 -11.45 -11.47
C LEU A 67 -5.40 -11.96 -10.71
N ALA A 68 -5.28 -13.04 -9.94
CA ALA A 68 -6.41 -13.62 -9.20
C ALA A 68 -7.71 -13.84 -10.00
N GLY A 69 -7.59 -14.22 -11.27
CA GLY A 69 -8.73 -14.41 -12.17
C GLY A 69 -9.35 -13.12 -12.71
N LEU A 70 -8.90 -11.95 -12.26
CA LEU A 70 -9.21 -10.67 -12.87
C LEU A 70 -8.37 -10.47 -14.13
N ARG A 71 -8.95 -9.73 -15.08
CA ARG A 71 -8.29 -9.28 -16.30
C ARG A 71 -8.48 -7.78 -16.47
N ARG A 72 -7.42 -7.07 -16.82
CA ARG A 72 -7.44 -5.65 -17.20
C ARG A 72 -6.60 -5.45 -18.45
N VAL A 73 -7.03 -4.54 -19.30
CA VAL A 73 -6.23 -4.09 -20.45
C VAL A 73 -5.48 -2.84 -20.00
N ALA A 74 -4.15 -2.87 -20.15
CA ALA A 74 -3.28 -1.76 -19.81
C ALA A 74 -2.48 -1.31 -21.04
N SER A 75 -2.20 -0.02 -21.12
CA SER A 75 -1.38 0.54 -22.20
C SER A 75 0.09 0.62 -21.77
N ALA A 76 0.99 0.01 -22.53
CA ALA A 76 2.43 -0.02 -22.26
C ALA A 76 3.25 0.32 -23.52
N ASP A 77 4.36 1.04 -23.34
CA ASP A 77 5.35 1.26 -24.41
C ASP A 77 6.42 0.16 -24.44
N ALA A 78 7.29 0.20 -25.45
CA ALA A 78 8.37 -0.78 -25.62
C ALA A 78 9.35 -0.84 -24.44
N ALA A 79 9.62 0.26 -23.74
CA ALA A 79 10.53 0.26 -22.60
C ALA A 79 9.94 -0.55 -21.44
N ASN A 80 8.62 -0.45 -21.24
CA ASN A 80 7.89 -1.20 -20.23
C ASN A 80 7.72 -2.69 -20.58
N LEU A 81 7.68 -3.03 -21.88
CA LEU A 81 7.56 -4.41 -22.35
C LEU A 81 8.89 -5.14 -22.51
N ALA A 82 10.02 -4.42 -22.59
CA ALA A 82 11.34 -5.03 -22.75
C ALA A 82 11.67 -6.14 -21.73
N PRO A 83 11.32 -6.04 -20.42
CA PRO A 83 11.58 -7.12 -19.46
C PRO A 83 10.85 -8.43 -19.80
N LEU A 84 9.68 -8.35 -20.45
CA LEU A 84 8.92 -9.53 -20.86
C LEU A 84 9.66 -10.23 -22.00
N GLU A 85 10.10 -9.46 -23.00
CA GLU A 85 10.83 -9.96 -24.18
C GLU A 85 12.20 -10.53 -23.81
N GLN A 86 12.84 -9.98 -22.77
CA GLN A 86 14.16 -10.41 -22.27
C GLN A 86 14.08 -11.57 -21.26
N GLY A 87 12.87 -11.99 -20.85
CA GLY A 87 12.68 -13.07 -19.87
C GLY A 87 13.02 -12.67 -18.43
N HIS A 88 13.02 -11.37 -18.11
CA HIS A 88 13.33 -10.84 -16.78
C HIS A 88 12.06 -10.52 -15.96
N CYS A 89 10.88 -10.88 -16.47
CA CYS A 89 9.61 -10.49 -15.86
C CYS A 89 9.37 -11.04 -14.44
N THR A 90 10.03 -12.16 -14.11
CA THR A 90 9.98 -12.79 -12.77
C THR A 90 11.20 -12.46 -11.92
N SER A 91 12.15 -11.66 -12.39
CA SER A 91 13.30 -11.18 -11.61
C SER A 91 13.22 -9.69 -11.31
N ASP A 92 12.53 -8.93 -12.18
CA ASP A 92 12.35 -7.49 -12.07
C ASP A 92 10.93 -7.16 -11.60
N LEU A 93 10.79 -6.15 -10.76
CA LEU A 93 9.50 -5.57 -10.42
C LEU A 93 9.10 -4.57 -11.51
N ILE A 94 8.27 -5.00 -12.45
CA ILE A 94 8.01 -4.25 -13.68
C ILE A 94 6.84 -3.25 -13.57
N ALA A 95 5.94 -3.46 -12.61
CA ALA A 95 4.76 -2.65 -12.42
C ALA A 95 4.28 -2.67 -10.97
N THR A 96 3.39 -1.72 -10.68
CA THR A 96 2.53 -1.67 -9.50
C THR A 96 1.08 -1.92 -9.93
N VAL A 97 0.34 -2.72 -9.16
CA VAL A 97 -1.09 -2.93 -9.27
C VAL A 97 -1.79 -2.17 -8.14
N GLY A 98 -2.60 -1.19 -8.51
CA GLY A 98 -3.31 -0.33 -7.57
C GLY A 98 -4.81 -0.66 -7.45
N ASN A 99 -5.54 0.23 -6.77
CA ASN A 99 -6.90 -0.07 -6.32
C ASN A 99 -7.93 -0.25 -7.44
N GLU A 100 -7.81 0.48 -8.57
CA GLU A 100 -8.72 0.31 -9.73
C GLU A 100 -8.78 -1.15 -10.20
N PHE A 101 -7.71 -1.92 -9.99
CA PHE A 101 -7.69 -3.33 -10.35
C PHE A 101 -8.71 -4.15 -9.54
N PHE A 102 -8.92 -3.81 -8.26
CA PHE A 102 -9.70 -4.60 -7.30
C PHE A 102 -11.04 -3.97 -6.90
N GLU A 103 -11.30 -2.70 -7.27
CA GLU A 103 -12.34 -1.84 -6.70
C GLU A 103 -13.80 -2.31 -6.86
N HIS A 104 -14.04 -3.38 -7.63
CA HIS A 104 -15.36 -4.00 -7.79
C HIS A 104 -15.59 -5.21 -6.88
N GLY A 105 -14.72 -5.42 -5.89
CA GLY A 105 -14.82 -6.57 -5.01
C GLY A 105 -14.18 -6.37 -3.65
N THR A 106 -13.84 -7.50 -3.04
CA THR A 106 -13.14 -7.56 -1.76
C THR A 106 -11.77 -8.21 -1.96
N LEU A 107 -10.72 -7.52 -1.53
CA LEU A 107 -9.35 -8.01 -1.45
C LEU A 107 -9.08 -8.50 -0.03
N GLU A 108 -8.62 -9.74 0.10
CA GLU A 108 -8.18 -10.34 1.36
C GLU A 108 -6.69 -10.63 1.29
N LEU A 109 -5.94 -10.12 2.28
CA LEU A 109 -4.50 -10.30 2.44
C LEU A 109 -4.25 -11.03 3.75
N ASP A 110 -3.97 -12.33 3.70
CA ASP A 110 -3.44 -13.06 4.85
C ASP A 110 -1.93 -12.76 4.95
N LEU A 111 -1.61 -11.78 5.79
CA LEU A 111 -0.25 -11.30 6.00
C LEU A 111 0.58 -12.26 6.85
N ALA A 112 -0.04 -13.22 7.54
CA ALA A 112 0.68 -14.29 8.26
C ALA A 112 1.07 -15.42 7.30
N GLY A 113 0.15 -15.81 6.43
CA GLY A 113 0.31 -16.91 5.48
C GLY A 113 0.93 -16.51 4.14
N ALA A 114 1.29 -15.24 3.95
CA ALA A 114 1.80 -14.68 2.68
C ALA A 114 0.93 -15.06 1.47
N ARG A 115 -0.39 -14.91 1.62
CA ARG A 115 -1.36 -15.30 0.59
C ARG A 115 -2.49 -14.28 0.49
N TYR A 116 -3.05 -14.13 -0.70
CA TYR A 116 -4.14 -13.21 -0.96
C TYR A 116 -5.26 -13.89 -1.75
N ARG A 117 -6.46 -13.33 -1.70
CA ARG A 117 -7.53 -13.67 -2.64
C ARG A 117 -8.34 -12.43 -2.95
N TRP A 118 -8.99 -12.46 -4.10
CA TRP A 118 -9.97 -11.45 -4.47
C TRP A 118 -11.28 -12.14 -4.81
N GLN A 119 -12.39 -11.46 -4.51
CA GLN A 119 -13.73 -11.89 -4.93
C GLN A 119 -14.59 -10.73 -5.34
N GLN A 120 -15.45 -10.94 -6.33
CA GLN A 120 -16.42 -9.95 -6.77
C GLN A 120 -17.45 -9.68 -5.66
N GLY A 121 -17.79 -8.40 -5.48
CA GLY A 121 -18.85 -7.97 -4.57
C GLY A 121 -18.45 -7.76 -3.10
N PRO A 122 -19.43 -7.38 -2.26
CA PRO A 122 -19.19 -6.92 -0.89
C PRO A 122 -19.26 -8.06 0.14
N SER A 123 -18.12 -8.57 0.59
CA SER A 123 -18.11 -9.62 1.62
C SER A 123 -18.13 -9.13 3.06
N LEU A 124 -18.01 -7.82 3.27
CA LEU A 124 -18.05 -7.20 4.59
C LEU A 124 -19.34 -6.45 4.90
N GLN A 125 -20.33 -6.42 3.99
CA GLN A 125 -21.56 -5.61 4.13
C GLN A 125 -22.25 -5.80 5.49
N ASP A 126 -22.41 -7.07 5.91
CA ASP A 126 -23.07 -7.45 7.15
C ASP A 126 -22.09 -7.98 8.22
N ALA A 127 -20.78 -7.78 8.01
CA ALA A 127 -19.76 -8.26 8.93
C ALA A 127 -19.71 -7.37 10.19
N PRO A 128 -20.02 -7.90 11.39
CA PRO A 128 -20.12 -7.09 12.61
C PRO A 128 -18.76 -6.57 13.10
N ASP A 129 -17.67 -7.22 12.67
CA ASP A 129 -16.29 -6.84 12.99
C ASP A 129 -15.67 -5.88 11.97
N ALA A 130 -16.41 -5.54 10.91
CA ALA A 130 -15.92 -4.64 9.87
C ALA A 130 -16.12 -3.18 10.27
N HIS A 131 -15.13 -2.35 9.97
CA HIS A 131 -15.13 -0.91 10.18
C HIS A 131 -15.48 -0.18 8.90
N THR A 132 -16.08 1.01 9.02
CA THR A 132 -16.28 1.89 7.87
C THR A 132 -14.93 2.32 7.30
N MET A 133 -14.86 2.31 5.97
CA MET A 133 -13.78 2.87 5.17
C MET A 133 -14.39 3.97 4.29
N ARG A 134 -13.59 4.94 3.85
CA ARG A 134 -13.96 5.81 2.72
C ARG A 134 -13.13 5.41 1.51
N TYR A 135 -13.73 5.32 0.33
CA TYR A 135 -12.99 5.12 -0.91
C TYR A 135 -13.03 6.40 -1.76
N VAL A 136 -11.92 7.17 -1.74
CA VAL A 136 -11.90 8.54 -2.29
C VAL A 136 -11.10 8.64 -3.58
N ARG A 137 -11.57 9.44 -4.54
CA ARG A 137 -10.91 9.68 -5.82
C ARG A 137 -10.43 11.12 -5.88
N TRP A 138 -9.16 11.35 -5.58
CA TRP A 138 -8.48 12.65 -5.70
C TRP A 138 -7.90 12.89 -7.12
N GLY A 139 -8.22 12.01 -8.06
CA GLY A 139 -7.69 12.02 -9.41
C GLY A 139 -7.31 10.60 -9.87
N GLY A 140 -7.21 10.44 -11.20
CA GLY A 140 -6.90 9.15 -11.80
C GLY A 140 -8.10 8.17 -11.86
N PRO A 141 -7.86 6.96 -12.37
CA PRO A 141 -8.93 6.03 -12.73
C PRO A 141 -9.44 5.16 -11.57
N GLY A 142 -8.75 5.11 -10.43
CA GLY A 142 -9.18 4.45 -9.19
C GLY A 142 -9.18 5.38 -7.98
N GLY A 143 -9.66 4.88 -6.84
CA GLY A 143 -9.67 5.59 -5.56
C GLY A 143 -8.61 5.12 -4.55
N HIS A 144 -8.69 5.68 -3.35
CA HIS A 144 -7.80 5.43 -2.22
C HIS A 144 -8.61 5.00 -0.99
N PRO A 145 -8.29 3.86 -0.36
CA PRO A 145 -8.94 3.40 0.85
C PRO A 145 -8.46 4.21 2.06
N LEU A 146 -9.36 4.98 2.66
CA LEU A 146 -9.09 5.72 3.89
C LEU A 146 -9.72 5.02 5.08
N VAL A 147 -8.92 4.81 6.11
CA VAL A 147 -9.33 4.29 7.40
C VAL A 147 -9.30 5.39 8.45
N THR A 148 -10.12 5.26 9.49
CA THR A 148 -10.07 6.19 10.62
C THR A 148 -8.90 5.84 11.54
N VAL A 149 -8.14 6.84 11.94
CA VAL A 149 -7.13 6.74 12.99
C VAL A 149 -7.37 7.78 14.07
N ARG A 150 -6.93 7.48 15.30
CA ARG A 150 -6.97 8.42 16.42
C ARG A 150 -5.67 8.32 17.21
N VAL A 151 -4.96 9.44 17.33
CA VAL A 151 -3.82 9.56 18.24
C VAL A 151 -4.31 10.14 19.57
N ALA A 152 -3.82 9.64 20.70
CA ALA A 152 -4.23 10.07 22.04
C ALA A 152 -4.24 11.60 22.20
N GLY A 153 -5.39 12.14 22.63
CA GLY A 153 -5.61 13.58 22.78
C GLY A 153 -6.00 14.32 21.49
N GLY A 154 -6.13 13.62 20.36
CA GLY A 154 -6.62 14.15 19.09
C GLY A 154 -8.03 13.67 18.73
N ALA A 155 -8.66 14.37 17.78
CA ALA A 155 -9.89 13.91 17.14
C ALA A 155 -9.60 12.74 16.16
N PRO A 156 -10.59 11.88 15.87
CA PRO A 156 -10.48 10.92 14.78
C PRO A 156 -10.19 11.63 13.45
N GLN A 157 -9.27 11.07 12.66
CA GLN A 157 -8.84 11.61 11.37
C GLN A 157 -8.75 10.47 10.35
N ALA A 158 -8.86 10.80 9.06
CA ALA A 158 -8.65 9.84 7.99
C ALA A 158 -7.14 9.58 7.78
N ALA A 159 -6.77 8.35 7.43
CA ALA A 159 -5.43 7.99 6.98
C ALA A 159 -5.53 7.03 5.79
N LEU A 160 -4.59 7.15 4.86
CA LEU A 160 -4.50 6.26 3.70
C LEU A 160 -4.02 4.88 4.15
N LEU A 161 -4.73 3.81 3.82
CA LEU A 161 -4.23 2.45 4.00
C LEU A 161 -3.39 2.05 2.79
N ASP A 162 -2.10 1.79 2.99
CA ASP A 162 -1.12 1.64 1.91
C ASP A 162 -0.25 0.39 2.07
N THR A 163 -0.51 -0.63 1.25
CA THR A 163 0.31 -1.85 1.17
C THR A 163 1.69 -1.63 0.55
N GLY A 164 1.89 -0.54 -0.21
CA GLY A 164 3.18 -0.13 -0.75
C GLY A 164 4.14 0.44 0.30
N SER A 165 3.61 0.81 1.48
CA SER A 165 4.37 1.30 2.63
C SER A 165 4.54 0.23 3.73
N ALA A 166 4.76 -1.04 3.36
CA ALA A 166 4.65 -2.18 4.29
C ALA A 166 5.60 -2.10 5.51
N ALA A 167 6.78 -1.51 5.34
CA ALA A 167 7.79 -1.40 6.39
C ALA A 167 7.41 -0.44 7.52
N PHE A 168 6.44 0.43 7.28
CA PHE A 168 6.07 1.50 8.19
C PHE A 168 4.77 1.18 8.95
N GLY A 169 4.67 1.72 10.16
CA GLY A 169 3.43 1.69 10.94
C GLY A 169 2.46 2.76 10.46
N ILE A 170 2.81 4.02 10.67
CA ILE A 170 2.13 5.18 10.08
C ILE A 170 3.14 6.26 9.70
N ASN A 171 3.03 6.80 8.50
CA ASN A 171 3.90 7.86 8.01
C ASN A 171 3.16 9.20 7.97
N GLY A 172 3.78 10.25 8.49
CA GLY A 172 3.36 11.61 8.19
C GLY A 172 3.63 11.88 6.71
N HIS A 173 2.62 12.25 5.94
CA HIS A 173 2.80 12.63 4.53
C HIS A 173 3.17 14.12 4.35
N SER A 174 3.05 14.90 5.42
CA SER A 174 3.37 16.32 5.48
C SER A 174 3.94 16.66 6.86
N ALA A 175 4.60 17.81 6.98
CA ALA A 175 5.09 18.29 8.27
C ALA A 175 3.95 18.48 9.30
N GLN A 176 2.76 18.89 8.84
CA GLN A 176 1.58 19.02 9.69
C GLN A 176 1.09 17.65 10.20
N ALA A 177 0.96 16.67 9.32
CA ALA A 177 0.59 15.30 9.70
C ALA A 177 1.62 14.72 10.69
N TRP A 178 2.91 14.92 10.43
CA TRP A 178 3.98 14.49 11.32
C TRP A 178 3.90 15.13 12.72
N ALA A 179 3.64 16.43 12.79
CA ALA A 179 3.41 17.13 14.06
C ALA A 179 2.16 16.58 14.78
N GLY A 180 1.10 16.26 14.05
CA GLY A 180 -0.11 15.64 14.60
C GLY A 180 0.15 14.27 15.22
N LEU A 181 0.91 13.42 14.53
CA LEU A 181 1.31 12.09 15.00
C LEU A 181 2.17 12.18 16.27
N THR A 182 3.22 13.00 16.23
CA THR A 182 4.21 13.08 17.33
C THR A 182 3.77 13.97 18.49
N GLY A 183 2.90 14.95 18.24
CA GLY A 183 2.60 16.02 19.20
C GLY A 183 3.81 16.91 19.48
N GLY A 184 4.82 16.89 18.61
CA GLY A 184 6.12 17.56 18.82
C GLY A 184 7.04 16.85 19.83
N ALA A 185 6.64 15.69 20.37
CA ALA A 185 7.47 14.92 21.29
C ALA A 185 8.64 14.24 20.56
N PRO A 186 9.81 14.07 21.22
CA PRO A 186 10.91 13.30 20.65
C PRO A 186 10.52 11.83 20.46
N LEU A 187 11.03 11.23 19.39
CA LEU A 187 10.87 9.80 19.15
C LEU A 187 11.80 8.99 20.05
N ARG A 188 11.33 7.84 20.54
CA ARG A 188 12.22 6.81 21.10
C ARG A 188 12.85 6.03 19.95
N ASP A 189 14.12 5.66 20.09
CA ASP A 189 14.87 4.87 19.12
C ASP A 189 14.93 5.54 17.73
N ALA A 190 15.00 6.87 17.70
CA ALA A 190 14.96 7.67 16.49
C ALA A 190 16.10 7.30 15.52
N GLN A 191 15.74 6.97 14.28
CA GLN A 191 16.66 6.70 13.19
C GLN A 191 16.48 7.75 12.10
N ARG A 192 17.58 8.21 11.53
CA ARG A 192 17.60 9.11 10.38
C ARG A 192 18.26 8.40 9.21
N PHE A 193 17.65 8.50 8.04
CA PHE A 193 18.11 7.83 6.84
C PHE A 193 17.70 8.60 5.60
N SER A 194 18.11 8.12 4.42
CA SER A 194 17.62 8.66 3.16
C SER A 194 16.90 7.58 2.36
N ALA A 195 15.73 7.93 1.83
CA ALA A 195 14.96 7.05 0.96
C ALA A 195 14.96 7.59 -0.47
N ASN A 196 15.03 6.70 -1.46
CA ASN A 196 14.82 7.08 -2.84
C ASN A 196 13.31 7.17 -3.12
N ALA A 197 12.84 8.34 -3.53
CA ALA A 197 11.50 8.54 -4.05
C ALA A 197 11.59 9.23 -5.42
N TRP A 198 11.11 8.54 -6.46
CA TRP A 198 11.07 9.04 -7.84
C TRP A 198 12.40 9.60 -8.38
N GLY A 199 13.52 8.99 -7.98
CA GLY A 199 14.86 9.40 -8.40
C GLY A 199 15.48 10.52 -7.56
N ARG A 200 14.85 10.90 -6.45
CA ARG A 200 15.38 11.86 -5.48
C ARG A 200 15.66 11.17 -4.15
N GLN A 201 16.75 11.57 -3.49
CA GLN A 201 17.04 11.16 -2.12
C GLN A 201 16.29 12.10 -1.17
N LEU A 202 15.36 11.55 -0.38
CA LEU A 202 14.59 12.28 0.62
C LEU A 202 15.17 11.99 2.01
N PRO A 203 15.41 13.00 2.86
CA PRO A 203 15.79 12.77 4.24
C PRO A 203 14.56 12.31 5.03
N CYS A 204 14.72 11.22 5.77
CA CYS A 204 13.67 10.58 6.53
C CYS A 204 14.07 10.43 7.99
N VAL A 205 13.06 10.46 8.85
CA VAL A 205 13.17 10.09 10.25
C VAL A 205 12.12 9.03 10.56
N MET A 206 12.48 8.05 11.38
CA MET A 206 11.53 7.10 11.93
C MET A 206 11.85 6.78 13.38
N GLY A 207 10.87 6.31 14.13
CA GLY A 207 11.05 5.93 15.53
C GLY A 207 9.73 5.67 16.22
N THR A 208 9.80 5.30 17.50
CA THR A 208 8.60 5.01 18.28
C THR A 208 8.04 6.29 18.89
N VAL A 209 6.79 6.60 18.57
CA VAL A 209 6.01 7.65 19.22
C VAL A 209 5.39 7.08 20.51
N GLN A 210 5.65 7.74 21.64
CA GLN A 210 5.13 7.35 22.97
C GLN A 210 3.72 7.93 23.22
N ARG A 211 2.81 7.69 22.29
CA ARG A 211 1.39 8.06 22.38
C ARG A 211 0.54 6.88 21.94
N THR A 212 -0.70 6.82 22.41
CA THR A 212 -1.61 5.79 21.91
C THR A 212 -2.05 6.09 20.49
N LEU A 213 -1.97 5.12 19.59
CA LEU A 213 -2.59 5.14 18.26
C LEU A 213 -3.69 4.09 18.20
N GLU A 214 -4.84 4.49 17.69
CA GLU A 214 -5.95 3.62 17.37
C GLU A 214 -6.19 3.65 15.85
N ILE A 215 -6.39 2.49 15.23
CA ILE A 215 -6.69 2.34 13.79
C ILE A 215 -7.99 1.55 13.68
N GLY A 216 -9.05 2.22 13.21
CA GLY A 216 -10.43 1.79 13.44
C GLY A 216 -10.67 1.55 14.93
N ASP A 217 -11.56 0.61 15.26
CA ASP A 217 -11.72 0.12 16.63
C ASP A 217 -10.97 -1.21 16.89
N SER A 218 -10.26 -1.75 15.89
CA SER A 218 -9.57 -3.06 15.98
C SER A 218 -8.16 -2.99 16.52
N VAL A 219 -7.43 -1.90 16.30
CA VAL A 219 -6.00 -1.81 16.67
C VAL A 219 -5.82 -0.68 17.68
N LYS A 220 -5.20 -0.99 18.81
CA LYS A 220 -4.83 -0.02 19.84
C LYS A 220 -3.39 -0.26 20.31
N LEU A 221 -2.52 0.70 20.04
CA LEU A 221 -1.08 0.62 20.28
C LEU A 221 -0.70 1.65 21.34
N ALA A 222 -0.16 1.25 22.48
CA ALA A 222 0.26 2.18 23.54
C ALA A 222 1.46 3.06 23.15
N GLY A 223 2.21 2.64 22.14
CA GLY A 223 3.21 3.38 21.40
C GLY A 223 3.33 2.77 20.01
N PHE A 224 3.69 3.56 19.00
CA PHE A 224 3.66 3.11 17.61
C PHE A 224 4.88 3.58 16.83
N LEU A 225 5.34 2.73 15.91
CA LEU A 225 6.34 3.11 14.92
C LEU A 225 5.75 4.12 13.95
N ALA A 226 6.38 5.29 13.83
CA ALA A 226 6.03 6.31 12.87
C ALA A 226 7.24 6.77 12.05
N GLY A 227 6.99 7.23 10.83
CA GLY A 227 8.00 7.79 9.95
C GLY A 227 7.58 9.12 9.32
N TYR A 228 8.56 9.88 8.85
CA TYR A 228 8.35 11.07 8.03
C TYR A 228 9.54 11.27 7.11
N CYS A 229 9.27 11.46 5.82
CA CYS A 229 10.27 11.85 4.83
C CYS A 229 9.96 13.27 4.37
N GLU A 230 10.92 14.17 4.51
CA GLU A 230 10.76 15.56 4.10
C GLU A 230 10.69 15.66 2.57
N GLY A 231 9.73 16.45 2.08
CA GLY A 231 9.55 16.65 0.64
C GLY A 231 8.94 15.44 -0.08
N LEU A 232 8.30 14.52 0.64
CA LEU A 232 7.46 13.49 0.03
C LEU A 232 6.36 14.18 -0.80
N GLY A 233 6.28 13.85 -2.09
CA GLY A 233 5.40 14.54 -3.03
C GLY A 233 3.95 14.03 -3.07
N PHE A 234 3.51 13.26 -2.07
CA PHE A 234 2.12 12.83 -1.97
C PHE A 234 1.25 13.99 -1.46
N GLN A 235 0.25 14.38 -2.25
CA GLN A 235 -0.62 15.52 -2.01
C GLN A 235 -2.09 15.08 -2.11
N PRO A 236 -2.73 14.66 -1.01
CA PRO A 236 -4.15 14.36 -0.99
C PRO A 236 -4.98 15.66 -1.07
N ASP A 237 -6.19 15.59 -1.65
CA ASP A 237 -7.11 16.75 -1.73
C ASP A 237 -7.81 17.06 -0.39
N GLU A 238 -7.55 16.25 0.64
CA GLU A 238 -8.06 16.47 2.00
C GLU A 238 -6.97 16.24 3.05
N PRO A 239 -7.06 16.89 4.22
CA PRO A 239 -6.12 16.63 5.32
C PRO A 239 -6.21 15.19 5.82
N LEU A 240 -5.07 14.50 5.87
CA LEU A 240 -4.95 13.17 6.47
C LEU A 240 -4.08 13.21 7.74
N ALA A 241 -4.27 12.24 8.63
CA ALA A 241 -3.33 11.98 9.72
C ALA A 241 -2.01 11.40 9.21
N GLY A 242 -2.03 10.71 8.06
CA GLY A 242 -0.87 10.02 7.54
C GLY A 242 -1.22 8.89 6.57
N VAL A 243 -0.22 8.05 6.32
CA VAL A 243 -0.30 6.82 5.53
C VAL A 243 -0.03 5.64 6.45
N VAL A 244 -1.02 4.79 6.69
CA VAL A 244 -0.92 3.56 7.47
C VAL A 244 -0.32 2.47 6.58
N GLY A 245 0.88 2.03 6.95
CA GLY A 245 1.54 0.89 6.34
C GLY A 245 1.13 -0.44 7.00
N LEU A 246 1.82 -1.51 6.63
CA LEU A 246 1.46 -2.87 7.09
C LEU A 246 2.14 -3.29 8.38
N HIS A 247 3.14 -2.56 8.91
CA HIS A 247 3.96 -3.01 10.04
C HIS A 247 3.13 -3.46 11.26
N HIS A 248 2.11 -2.69 11.63
CA HIS A 248 1.22 -3.01 12.76
C HIS A 248 0.08 -3.98 12.40
N LEU A 249 -0.04 -4.36 11.13
CA LEU A 249 -1.05 -5.27 10.60
C LEU A 249 -0.45 -6.65 10.26
N LEU A 250 0.88 -6.79 10.27
CA LEU A 250 1.57 -8.06 10.01
C LEU A 250 1.05 -9.17 10.96
N GLY A 251 0.98 -10.39 10.43
CA GLY A 251 0.44 -11.54 11.18
C GLY A 251 -1.08 -11.59 11.28
N LYS A 252 -1.81 -10.77 10.50
CA LYS A 252 -3.28 -10.71 10.47
C LYS A 252 -3.83 -10.96 9.06
N LEU A 253 -5.12 -11.20 8.99
CA LEU A 253 -5.90 -11.13 7.75
C LEU A 253 -6.47 -9.72 7.61
N LEU A 254 -5.95 -8.95 6.65
CA LEU A 254 -6.49 -7.65 6.26
C LEU A 254 -7.51 -7.85 5.14
N VAL A 255 -8.73 -7.36 5.33
CA VAL A 255 -9.81 -7.43 4.34
C VAL A 255 -10.20 -6.01 3.94
N ILE A 256 -10.15 -5.70 2.65
CA ILE A 256 -10.54 -4.42 2.05
C ILE A 256 -11.71 -4.68 1.10
N ASP A 257 -12.91 -4.29 1.51
CA ASP A 257 -14.12 -4.38 0.71
C ASP A 257 -14.42 -3.01 0.09
N TYR A 258 -14.06 -2.88 -1.19
CA TYR A 258 -14.22 -1.64 -1.94
C TYR A 258 -15.70 -1.33 -2.23
N VAL A 259 -16.55 -2.36 -2.32
CA VAL A 259 -17.96 -2.23 -2.72
C VAL A 259 -18.81 -1.77 -1.53
N SER A 260 -18.67 -2.41 -0.37
CA SER A 260 -19.37 -1.96 0.84
C SER A 260 -18.67 -0.78 1.54
N GLN A 261 -17.47 -0.40 1.07
CA GLN A 261 -16.59 0.58 1.70
C GLN A 261 -16.36 0.26 3.18
N ARG A 262 -15.93 -0.98 3.41
CA ARG A 262 -15.60 -1.48 4.75
C ARG A 262 -14.27 -2.17 4.72
N TRP A 263 -13.66 -2.28 5.89
CA TRP A 263 -12.43 -3.04 6.07
C TRP A 263 -12.47 -3.81 7.38
N ALA A 264 -11.70 -4.88 7.48
CA ALA A 264 -11.60 -5.67 8.70
C ALA A 264 -10.16 -6.14 8.91
N LEU A 265 -9.81 -6.35 10.17
CA LEU A 265 -8.55 -6.98 10.57
C LEU A 265 -8.88 -8.17 11.47
N ARG A 266 -8.54 -9.38 10.99
CA ARG A 266 -8.90 -10.64 11.63
C ARG A 266 -7.66 -11.45 11.99
N GLN A 267 -7.86 -12.48 12.82
CA GLN A 267 -6.85 -13.53 12.90
C GLN A 267 -6.84 -14.33 11.59
N PRO A 268 -5.67 -14.86 11.16
CA PRO A 268 -5.53 -15.66 9.94
C PRO A 268 -6.42 -16.90 9.88
#